data_AF-A0A517MQF9-F1
#
_entry.id   AF-A0A517MQF9-F1
#
_cell.length_a   1.000
_cell.length_b   1.000
_cell.length_c   1.000
_cell.angle_alpha   90.00
_cell.angle_beta   90.00
_cell.angle_gamma   90.00
#
_symmetry.space_group_name_H-M   'P 1'
#
loop_
_entity.id
_entity.type
_entity.pdbx_description
1 polymer ?
#
loop_
_entity_poly.entity_id
_entity_poly.type
_entity_poly.pdbx_seq_one_letter_code
_entity_poly.pdbx_strand_id
1 'polypeptide(L)'
;MKFTQYEAEGISGFVKNSPLMSWAYSVMSVRGFSTALGVVEIIIALLLALRPFSARAAALGSLLAIGMFLTTLSFLLTTPGIWEESLGGFPALSVAPGQFVLKDFVLLGASVWCLADACQACCSNEPVA
;
A
#
# COMPACT_ATOMS: atom_id res chain seq x y z
N MET A 1 -14.76 7.61 -2.95
CA MET A 1 -14.74 6.47 -3.91
C MET A 1 -14.18 5.18 -3.31
N LYS A 2 -13.30 5.20 -2.30
CA LYS A 2 -12.64 3.99 -1.77
C LYS A 2 -13.55 2.84 -1.31
N PHE A 3 -14.80 3.13 -0.97
CA PHE A 3 -15.80 2.17 -0.51
C PHE A 3 -16.89 1.86 -1.55
N THR A 4 -16.62 2.10 -2.84
CA THR A 4 -17.56 1.83 -3.93
C THR A 4 -17.26 0.50 -4.62
N GLN A 5 -18.25 -0.02 -5.33
CA GLN A 5 -18.06 -1.24 -6.14
C GLN A 5 -17.05 -1.04 -7.27
N TYR A 6 -17.01 0.16 -7.85
CA TYR A 6 -16.02 0.53 -8.87
C TYR A 6 -14.58 0.33 -8.40
N GLU A 7 -14.25 0.78 -7.19
CA GLU A 7 -12.92 0.59 -6.60
C GLU A 7 -12.64 -0.91 -6.35
N ALA A 8 -13.64 -1.63 -5.82
CA ALA A 8 -13.51 -3.05 -5.52
C ALA A 8 -13.22 -3.87 -6.78
N GLU A 9 -13.88 -3.56 -7.89
CA GLU A 9 -13.61 -4.18 -9.19
C GLU A 9 -12.22 -3.81 -9.72
N GLY A 10 -11.84 -2.53 -9.59
CA GLY A 10 -10.54 -2.02 -10.01
C GLY A 10 -9.35 -2.71 -9.34
N ILE A 11 -9.46 -3.07 -8.06
CA ILE A 11 -8.38 -3.78 -7.34
C ILE A 11 -8.47 -5.32 -7.47
N SER A 12 -9.60 -5.85 -7.92
CA SER A 12 -9.86 -7.29 -7.86
C SER A 12 -8.90 -8.13 -8.70
N GLY A 13 -8.46 -7.58 -9.85
CA GLY A 13 -7.51 -8.22 -10.75
C GLY A 13 -6.14 -8.45 -10.11
N PHE A 14 -5.62 -7.47 -9.37
CA PHE A 14 -4.33 -7.60 -8.69
C PHE A 14 -4.37 -8.67 -7.59
N VAL A 15 -5.43 -8.65 -6.77
CA VAL A 15 -5.57 -9.55 -5.62
C VAL A 15 -5.71 -11.00 -6.07
N LYS A 16 -6.50 -11.28 -7.12
CA LYS A 16 -6.68 -12.64 -7.66
C LYS A 16 -5.38 -13.26 -8.16
N ASN A 17 -4.50 -12.45 -8.74
CA ASN A 17 -3.24 -12.91 -9.31
C ASN A 17 -2.07 -12.89 -8.31
N SER A 18 -2.29 -12.44 -7.07
CA SER A 18 -1.25 -12.41 -6.04
C SER A 18 -1.22 -13.71 -5.22
N PRO A 19 -0.08 -14.41 -5.13
CA PRO A 19 0.06 -15.57 -4.24
C PRO A 19 -0.18 -15.21 -2.76
N LEU A 20 0.11 -13.96 -2.36
CA LEU A 20 0.00 -13.50 -0.99
C LEU A 20 -1.45 -13.18 -0.59
N MET A 21 -2.27 -12.73 -1.54
CA MET A 21 -3.61 -12.18 -1.26
C MET A 21 -4.77 -12.93 -1.93
N SER A 22 -4.50 -13.85 -2.86
CA SER A 22 -5.54 -14.60 -3.58
C SER A 22 -6.47 -15.40 -2.67
N TRP A 23 -5.95 -15.93 -1.55
CA TRP A 23 -6.75 -16.64 -0.55
C TRP A 23 -7.80 -15.75 0.14
N ALA A 24 -7.62 -14.42 0.16
CA ALA A 24 -8.56 -13.53 0.84
C ALA A 24 -9.97 -13.66 0.26
N TYR A 25 -10.09 -13.88 -1.06
CA TYR A 25 -11.39 -14.05 -1.73
C TYR A 25 -12.08 -15.40 -1.46
N SER A 26 -11.41 -16.37 -0.84
CA SER A 26 -12.08 -17.57 -0.34
C SER A 26 -12.75 -17.34 1.03
N VAL A 27 -12.36 -16.27 1.74
CA VAL A 27 -12.86 -15.96 3.09
C VAL A 27 -13.84 -14.78 3.07
N MET A 28 -13.65 -13.82 2.16
CA MET A 28 -14.50 -12.64 2.04
C MET A 28 -14.81 -12.25 0.60
N SER A 29 -15.88 -11.48 0.38
CA SER A 29 -16.23 -10.98 -0.95
C SER A 29 -15.26 -9.90 -1.43
N VAL A 30 -15.21 -9.66 -2.74
CA VAL A 30 -14.39 -8.59 -3.36
C VAL A 30 -14.68 -7.22 -2.74
N ARG A 31 -15.95 -6.91 -2.50
CA ARG A 31 -16.37 -5.67 -1.83
C ARG A 31 -15.97 -5.63 -0.36
N GLY A 32 -16.08 -6.76 0.34
CA GLY A 32 -15.65 -6.89 1.72
C GLY A 32 -14.14 -6.64 1.88
N PHE A 33 -13.34 -7.24 1.02
CA PHE A 33 -11.89 -7.02 0.99
C PHE A 33 -11.51 -5.58 0.68
N SER A 34 -12.12 -4.98 -0.36
CA SER A 34 -11.89 -3.56 -0.70
C SER A 34 -12.25 -2.62 0.47
N THR A 35 -13.36 -2.90 1.16
CA THR A 35 -13.76 -2.16 2.36
C THR A 35 -12.75 -2.33 3.49
N ALA A 36 -12.30 -3.56 3.75
CA ALA A 36 -11.31 -3.85 4.79
C ALA A 36 -9.96 -3.15 4.50
N LEU A 37 -9.47 -3.22 3.25
CA LEU A 37 -8.29 -2.48 2.82
C LEU A 37 -8.45 -0.97 3.02
N GLY A 38 -9.61 -0.40 2.65
CA GLY A 38 -9.89 1.02 2.87
C GLY A 38 -9.84 1.42 4.35
N VAL A 39 -10.35 0.58 5.26
CA VAL A 39 -10.25 0.81 6.71
C VAL A 39 -8.81 0.75 7.19
N VAL A 40 -8.04 -0.25 6.75
CA VAL A 40 -6.62 -0.38 7.10
C VAL A 40 -5.82 0.84 6.63
N GLU A 41 -6.05 1.31 5.40
CA GLU A 41 -5.40 2.52 4.88
C GLU A 41 -5.70 3.77 5.74
N ILE A 42 -6.95 3.94 6.17
CA ILE A 42 -7.34 5.06 7.04
C ILE A 42 -6.64 4.94 8.40
N ILE A 43 -6.57 3.75 8.99
CA ILE A 43 -5.88 3.53 10.27
C ILE A 43 -4.39 3.87 10.13
N ILE A 44 -3.74 3.42 9.06
CA ILE A 44 -2.33 3.73 8.77
C ILE A 44 -2.15 5.25 8.64
N ALA A 45 -3.01 5.92 7.86
CA ALA A 45 -2.96 7.36 7.67
C ALA A 45 -3.12 8.12 9.00
N LEU A 46 -4.04 7.68 9.87
CA LEU A 46 -4.22 8.26 11.20
C LEU A 46 -2.99 8.05 12.08
N LEU A 47 -2.40 6.85 12.10
CA LEU A 47 -1.18 6.57 12.85
C LEU A 47 -0.01 7.46 12.41
N LEU A 48 0.13 7.68 11.09
CA LEU A 48 1.12 8.61 10.54
C LEU A 48 0.81 10.07 10.92
N ALA A 49 -0.45 10.49 10.85
CA ALA A 49 -0.88 11.84 11.21
C ALA A 49 -0.70 12.15 12.70
N LEU A 50 -0.67 11.13 13.57
CA LEU A 50 -0.42 11.27 15.01
C LEU A 50 1.07 11.52 15.36
N ARG A 51 1.96 11.67 14.36
CA ARG A 51 3.38 11.99 14.55
C ARG A 51 3.68 13.15 15.50
N PRO A 52 2.92 14.27 15.51
CA PRO A 52 3.14 15.38 16.46
C PRO A 52 2.76 15.06 17.91
N PHE A 53 2.04 13.97 18.16
CA PHE A 53 1.62 13.57 19.52
C PHE A 53 2.38 12.35 20.02
N SER A 54 2.78 11.44 19.11
CA SER A 54 3.47 10.21 19.46
C SER A 54 4.35 9.71 18.32
N ALA A 55 5.67 9.80 18.51
CA ALA A 55 6.64 9.22 17.60
C ALA A 55 6.45 7.69 17.48
N ARG A 56 6.06 7.00 18.56
CA ARG A 56 5.80 5.55 18.52
C ARG A 56 4.60 5.19 17.66
N ALA A 57 3.52 5.99 17.71
CA ALA A 57 2.34 5.76 16.86
C ALA A 57 2.70 5.93 15.37
N ALA A 58 3.48 6.95 15.04
CA ALA A 58 3.97 7.18 13.69
C ALA A 58 4.94 6.08 13.20
N ALA A 59 5.79 5.56 14.08
CA ALA A 59 6.66 4.42 13.76
C ALA A 59 5.84 3.17 13.41
N LEU A 60 4.80 2.86 14.21
CA LEU A 60 3.88 1.76 13.91
C LEU A 60 3.13 1.99 12.59
N GLY A 61 2.60 3.20 12.37
CA GLY A 61 1.95 3.58 11.11
C GLY A 61 2.88 3.41 9.91
N SER A 62 4.14 3.80 10.06
CA SER A 62 5.16 3.70 9.00
C SER A 62 5.52 2.24 8.70
N LEU A 63 5.66 1.39 9.71
CA LEU A 63 5.88 -0.06 9.51
C LEU A 63 4.72 -0.73 8.77
N LEU A 64 3.48 -0.40 9.16
CA LEU A 64 2.29 -0.92 8.48
C LEU A 64 2.18 -0.42 7.03
N ALA A 65 2.49 0.86 6.79
CA ALA A 65 2.54 1.44 5.45
C ALA A 65 3.59 0.76 4.56
N ILE A 66 4.80 0.50 5.08
CA ILE A 66 5.86 -0.23 4.37
C ILE A 66 5.36 -1.62 3.95
N GLY A 67 4.78 -2.39 4.89
CA GLY A 67 4.25 -3.72 4.59
C GLY A 67 3.15 -3.70 3.52
N MET A 68 2.26 -2.70 3.59
CA MET A 68 1.21 -2.49 2.60
C MET A 68 1.78 -2.16 1.21
N PHE A 69 2.68 -1.17 1.10
CA PHE A 69 3.26 -0.79 -0.19
C PHE A 69 4.14 -1.90 -0.79
N LEU A 70 4.88 -2.66 0.03
CA LEU A 70 5.60 -3.84 -0.46
C LEU A 70 4.66 -4.91 -1.01
N THR A 71 3.52 -5.11 -0.35
CA THR A 71 2.47 -6.01 -0.85
C THR A 71 1.94 -5.52 -2.19
N THR A 72 1.63 -4.23 -2.34
CA THR A 72 1.13 -3.70 -3.62
C THR A 72 2.20 -3.73 -4.71
N LEU A 73 3.46 -3.44 -4.38
CA LEU A 73 4.59 -3.56 -5.30
C LEU A 73 4.82 -5.01 -5.75
N SER A 74 4.51 -6.00 -4.93
CA SER A 74 4.55 -7.41 -5.35
C SER A 74 3.63 -7.69 -6.54
N PHE A 75 2.54 -6.91 -6.70
CA PHE A 75 1.64 -7.04 -7.83
C PHE A 75 2.31 -6.74 -9.17
N LEU A 76 3.37 -5.92 -9.21
CA LEU A 76 4.19 -5.69 -10.42
C LEU A 76 4.76 -6.98 -10.99
N LEU A 77 5.07 -7.94 -10.12
CA LEU A 77 5.67 -9.22 -10.50
C LEU A 77 4.61 -10.30 -10.71
N THR A 78 3.50 -10.24 -9.99
CA THR A 78 2.51 -11.33 -9.96
C THR A 78 1.34 -11.11 -10.91
N THR A 79 1.08 -9.87 -11.35
CA THR A 79 -0.12 -9.56 -12.15
C THR A 79 0.20 -9.63 -13.65
N PRO A 80 -0.52 -10.46 -14.43
CA PRO A 80 -0.37 -10.51 -15.88
C PRO A 80 -0.85 -9.20 -16.52
N GLY A 81 -0.19 -8.78 -17.61
CA GLY A 81 -0.55 -7.56 -18.34
C GLY A 81 -0.01 -6.24 -17.75
N ILE A 82 0.91 -6.29 -16.79
CA ILE A 82 1.63 -5.10 -16.29
C ILE A 82 2.64 -4.55 -17.29
N TRP A 83 3.26 -5.45 -18.06
CA TRP A 83 4.15 -5.07 -19.14
C TRP A 83 3.34 -4.92 -20.42
N GLU A 84 3.48 -3.77 -21.08
CA GLU A 84 2.77 -3.47 -22.32
C GLU A 84 3.49 -4.16 -23.49
N GLU A 85 2.97 -5.31 -23.89
CA GLU A 85 3.56 -6.11 -24.98
C GLU A 85 3.61 -5.35 -26.30
N SER A 86 2.64 -4.46 -26.58
CA SER A 86 2.63 -3.66 -27.81
C SER A 86 3.78 -2.65 -27.91
N LEU A 87 4.41 -2.31 -26.79
CA LEU A 87 5.57 -1.40 -26.70
C LEU A 87 6.90 -2.14 -26.51
N GLY A 88 6.93 -3.46 -26.70
CA GLY A 88 8.13 -4.29 -26.56
C GLY A 88 8.28 -4.97 -25.20
N GLY A 89 7.25 -4.96 -24.35
CA GLY A 89 7.28 -5.61 -23.05
C GLY A 89 8.12 -4.84 -22.03
N PHE A 90 8.89 -5.53 -21.19
CA PHE A 90 9.69 -4.88 -20.15
C PHE A 90 10.71 -3.88 -20.76
N PRO A 91 10.78 -2.61 -20.28
CA PRO A 91 10.17 -2.03 -19.07
C PRO A 91 8.91 -1.18 -19.32
N ALA A 92 8.24 -1.29 -20.47
CA ALA A 92 7.04 -0.51 -20.77
C ALA A 92 5.86 -0.92 -19.87
N LEU A 93 5.36 0.00 -19.05
CA LEU A 93 4.23 -0.22 -18.15
C LEU A 93 2.90 0.10 -18.83
N SER A 94 1.96 -0.83 -18.73
CA SER A 94 0.58 -0.58 -19.15
C SER A 94 -0.10 0.47 -18.27
N VAL A 95 -1.06 1.19 -18.83
CA VAL A 95 -1.72 2.33 -18.16
C VAL A 95 -2.54 1.86 -16.94
N ALA A 96 -3.22 0.72 -17.04
CA ALA A 96 -4.28 0.34 -16.09
C ALA A 96 -3.95 -0.85 -15.16
N PRO A 97 -2.77 -1.47 -15.25
CA PRO A 97 -2.18 -1.92 -13.98
C PRO A 97 -0.76 -1.42 -13.67
N GLY A 98 0.11 -1.20 -14.66
CA GLY A 98 1.53 -0.90 -14.41
C GLY A 98 1.77 0.48 -13.78
N GLN A 99 1.21 1.53 -14.40
CA GLN A 99 1.42 2.91 -13.94
C GLN A 99 0.77 3.20 -12.57
N PHE A 100 -0.34 2.51 -12.25
CA PHE A 100 -1.05 2.70 -10.98
C PHE A 100 -0.22 2.28 -9.76
N VAL A 101 0.58 1.23 -9.90
CA VAL A 101 1.41 0.68 -8.81
C VAL A 101 2.72 1.48 -8.64
N LEU A 102 3.16 2.22 -9.66
CA LEU A 102 4.39 3.01 -9.60
C LEU A 102 4.36 4.06 -8.48
N LYS A 103 3.18 4.61 -8.16
CA LYS A 103 3.01 5.58 -7.06
C LYS A 103 3.48 5.01 -5.71
N ASP A 104 3.38 3.70 -5.53
CA ASP A 104 3.66 3.03 -4.26
C ASP A 104 5.17 2.97 -3.99
N PHE A 105 6.04 3.09 -5.01
CA PHE A 105 7.49 3.24 -4.79
C PHE A 105 7.82 4.54 -4.03
N VAL A 106 7.19 5.64 -4.44
CA VAL A 106 7.40 6.95 -3.79
C VAL A 106 6.86 6.91 -2.37
N LEU A 107 5.68 6.33 -2.18
CA LEU A 107 5.05 6.21 -0.86
C LEU A 107 5.80 5.24 0.06
N LEU A 108 6.41 4.18 -0.47
CA LEU A 108 7.32 3.30 0.26
C LEU A 108 8.53 4.08 0.75
N GLY A 109 9.17 4.86 -0.12
CA GLY A 109 10.30 5.73 0.24
C GLY A 109 9.93 6.72 1.34
N ALA A 110 8.77 7.38 1.21
CA ALA A 110 8.25 8.28 2.25
C ALA A 110 7.99 7.55 3.57
N SER A 111 7.45 6.33 3.53
CA SER A 111 7.17 5.54 4.73
C SER A 111 8.45 5.09 5.44
N VAL A 112 9.49 4.71 4.69
CA VAL A 112 10.82 4.39 5.25
C VAL A 112 11.45 5.63 5.89
N TRP A 113 11.33 6.79 5.25
CA TRP A 113 11.79 8.05 5.82
C TRP A 113 11.05 8.40 7.12
N CYS A 114 9.73 8.33 7.12
CA CYS A 114 8.92 8.57 8.32
C CYS A 114 9.26 7.60 9.46
N LEU A 115 9.55 6.33 9.15
CA LEU A 115 10.01 5.37 10.15
C LEU A 115 11.35 5.78 10.74
N ALA A 116 12.32 6.16 9.91
CA ALA A 116 13.63 6.59 10.36
C ALA A 116 13.56 7.84 11.25
N ASP A 117 12.74 8.82 10.87
CA ASP A 117 12.46 10.03 11.65
C ASP A 117 11.79 9.71 13.01
N ALA A 118 10.77 8.86 13.00
CA ALA A 118 10.07 8.44 14.21
C ALA A 118 10.98 7.65 15.17
N CYS A 119 11.85 6.78 14.65
CA CYS A 119 12.83 6.05 15.44
C CYS A 119 13.85 6.98 16.11
N GLN A 120 14.36 7.98 15.39
CA GLN A 120 15.27 8.98 15.95
C GLN A 120 14.61 9.73 17.11
N ALA A 121 13.38 10.23 16.93
CA ALA A 121 12.63 10.92 17.99
C ALA A 121 12.37 10.03 19.22
N CYS A 122 12.16 8.72 19.03
CA CYS A 122 12.02 7.78 20.15
C CYS A 122 13.33 7.59 20.93
N CYS A 123 14.48 7.66 20.26
CA CYS A 123 15.80 7.51 20.89
C CYS A 123 16.26 8.79 21.60
N SER A 124 15.86 9.97 21.11
CA SER A 124 16.31 11.27 21.65
C SER A 124 15.56 11.72 22.92
N ASN A 125 14.45 11.07 23.29
CA ASN A 125 13.56 11.48 24.39
C ASN A 125 13.14 12.96 24.32
N GLU A 126 13.19 13.58 23.14
CA GLU A 126 12.74 14.95 22.93
C GLU A 126 11.21 15.02 23.06
N PRO A 127 10.67 16.01 23.79
CA PRO A 127 9.24 16.23 23.80
C PRO A 127 8.78 16.51 22.38
N VAL A 128 7.73 15.80 21.97
CA VAL A 128 7.12 16.01 20.66
C VAL A 128 6.60 17.45 20.64
N ALA A 129 7.17 18.25 19.72
CA ALA A 129 7.03 19.71 19.67
C ALA A 129 5.57 20.19 19.56
#